data_AF-A0AAV4M5M1-F1
#
_entry.id   AF-A0AAV4M5M1-F1
#
_cell.length_a   1.000
_cell.length_b   1.000
_cell.length_c   1.000
_cell.angle_alpha   90.00
_cell.angle_beta   90.00
_cell.angle_gamma   90.00
#
_symmetry.space_group_name_H-M   'P 1'
#
loop_
_entity.id
_entity.type
_entity.pdbx_description
1 polymer ?
#
loop_
_entity_poly.entity_id
_entity_poly.type
_entity_poly.pdbx_seq_one_letter_code
_entity_poly.pdbx_strand_id
1 'polypeptide(L)'
;MWQLFVAASTTGIIKIWDISGREAKLLLTSNHVKNVLKDKYIATIKCNNKGNKVSFSARIKTKTGFIHDSSLYVWDTEKNVVSRFDFATGQGIDQENDASCTNQFGQVINGRYPVQHMWVKEDPRMIDYFILQEDQANLLGVKIPYFFLLLKSKPDDDSEDFAKPNAVKGHKSLVQRKTMQNFIGLEDYDKTTKDALLNFSYFFAVGCFDEAFLAIKAIKSESVWHNMARMCVKTKRLDVAKICVGKNGAYICSQGLEKCRA
;
A
#
# COMPACT_ATOMS: atom_id res chain seq x y z
N MET A 1 -8.07 -1.27 -24.90
CA MET A 1 -7.69 -0.87 -23.52
C MET A 1 -6.39 -0.11 -23.62
N TRP A 2 -6.33 1.13 -23.10
CA TRP A 2 -5.11 1.94 -23.13
C TRP A 2 -3.96 1.22 -22.42
N GLN A 3 -2.80 1.18 -23.06
CA GLN A 3 -1.55 0.68 -22.50
C GLN A 3 -0.61 1.86 -22.45
N LEU A 4 -0.19 2.24 -21.24
CA LEU A 4 0.64 3.41 -21.02
C LEU A 4 2.04 2.98 -20.60
N PHE A 5 3.03 3.62 -21.19
CA PHE A 5 4.41 3.53 -20.76
C PHE A 5 4.83 4.87 -20.15
N VAL A 6 5.47 4.82 -18.98
CA VAL A 6 6.00 6.00 -18.30
C VAL A 6 7.49 5.83 -18.07
N ALA A 7 8.26 6.87 -18.36
CA ALA A 7 9.68 6.92 -18.04
C ALA A 7 10.03 8.28 -17.46
N ALA A 8 11.06 8.30 -16.62
CA ALA A 8 11.58 9.52 -16.06
C ALA A 8 13.10 9.56 -16.04
N SER A 9 13.66 10.74 -16.20
CA SER A 9 15.04 10.99 -15.78
C SER A 9 15.11 10.99 -14.26
N THR A 10 16.26 10.61 -13.72
CA THR A 10 16.53 10.72 -12.27
C THR A 10 16.40 12.16 -11.77
N THR A 11 16.55 13.15 -12.65
CA THR A 11 16.48 14.59 -12.34
C THR A 11 15.08 15.18 -12.42
N GLY A 12 14.04 14.43 -12.81
CA GLY A 12 12.65 14.92 -12.78
C GLY A 12 12.03 15.31 -14.12
N ILE A 13 12.58 14.87 -15.26
CA ILE A 13 11.87 14.92 -16.55
C ILE A 13 11.01 13.67 -16.65
N ILE A 14 9.70 13.82 -16.80
CA ILE A 14 8.75 12.70 -16.96
C ILE A 14 8.20 12.72 -18.39
N LYS A 15 8.08 11.53 -18.99
CA LYS A 15 7.43 11.32 -20.27
C LYS A 15 6.44 10.17 -20.18
N ILE A 16 5.30 10.32 -20.87
CA ILE A 16 4.23 9.32 -20.94
C ILE A 16 3.94 9.04 -22.40
N TRP A 17 3.84 7.76 -22.76
CA TRP A 17 3.50 7.29 -24.09
C TRP A 17 2.29 6.37 -24.06
N ASP A 18 1.47 6.45 -25.10
CA ASP A 18 0.49 5.43 -25.46
C ASP A 18 1.17 4.38 -26.32
N ILE A 19 1.15 3.14 -25.86
CA ILE A 19 1.70 1.96 -26.52
C ILE A 19 0.60 0.97 -26.95
N SER A 20 -0.67 1.40 -26.97
CA SER A 20 -1.78 0.56 -27.47
C SER A 20 -1.73 0.30 -28.97
N GLY A 21 -1.01 1.13 -29.72
CA GLY A 21 -0.86 1.00 -31.17
C GLY A 21 0.39 0.21 -31.59
N ARG A 22 0.60 0.14 -32.92
CA ARG A 22 1.83 -0.45 -33.51
C ARG A 22 3.09 0.35 -33.16
N GLU A 23 2.95 1.66 -32.99
CA GLU A 23 4.03 2.58 -32.65
C GLU A 23 3.66 3.35 -31.38
N ALA A 24 4.67 3.59 -30.54
CA ALA A 24 4.52 4.35 -29.32
C ALA A 24 4.27 5.83 -29.63
N LYS A 25 3.16 6.38 -29.16
CA LYS A 25 2.81 7.79 -29.31
C LYS A 25 3.13 8.54 -28.03
N LEU A 26 4.01 9.55 -28.11
CA LEU A 26 4.30 10.42 -26.98
C LEU A 26 3.04 11.24 -26.66
N LEU A 27 2.49 11.07 -25.46
CA LEU A 27 1.34 11.81 -24.98
C LEU A 27 1.74 13.10 -24.29
N LEU A 28 2.78 13.02 -23.45
CA LEU A 28 3.14 14.12 -22.56
C LEU A 28 4.63 14.11 -22.21
N THR A 29 5.20 15.31 -22.06
CA THR A 29 6.51 15.55 -21.44
C THR A 29 6.37 16.66 -20.40
N SER A 30 6.92 16.46 -19.20
CA SER A 30 6.92 17.46 -18.14
C SER A 30 8.26 17.51 -17.41
N ASN A 31 8.69 18.73 -17.07
CA ASN A 31 9.81 19.01 -16.18
C ASN A 31 9.35 19.61 -14.84
N HIS A 32 8.04 19.66 -14.59
CA HIS A 32 7.48 20.33 -13.41
C HIS A 32 7.99 19.69 -12.10
N VAL A 33 8.17 18.37 -12.10
CA VAL A 33 8.67 17.60 -10.95
C VAL A 33 10.10 18.00 -10.55
N LYS A 34 10.92 18.57 -11.46
CA LYS A 34 12.28 19.04 -11.13
C LYS A 34 12.29 20.03 -9.98
N ASN A 35 11.36 20.98 -10.00
CA ASN A 35 11.29 22.05 -9.00
C ASN A 35 10.92 21.52 -7.61
N VAL A 36 10.17 20.41 -7.57
CA VAL A 36 9.71 19.77 -6.33
C VAL A 36 10.81 18.89 -5.72
N LEU A 37 11.61 18.23 -6.57
CA LEU A 37 12.67 17.33 -6.12
C LEU A 37 13.85 18.04 -5.47
N LYS A 38 14.18 19.28 -5.88
CA LYS A 38 15.37 20.02 -5.41
C LYS A 38 16.64 19.15 -5.54
N ASP A 39 17.17 18.64 -4.42
CA ASP A 39 18.37 17.79 -4.35
C ASP A 39 18.08 16.28 -4.33
N LYS A 40 16.82 15.90 -4.56
CA LYS A 40 16.37 14.50 -4.61
C LYS A 40 16.37 13.97 -6.03
N TYR A 41 16.49 12.66 -6.16
CA TYR A 41 16.49 11.95 -7.44
C TYR A 41 15.34 10.95 -7.50
N ILE A 42 14.66 10.85 -8.64
CA ILE A 42 13.63 9.82 -8.84
C ILE A 42 14.28 8.43 -8.73
N ALA A 43 13.69 7.57 -7.90
CA ALA A 43 14.10 6.18 -7.70
C ALA A 43 13.18 5.22 -8.45
N THR A 44 11.86 5.37 -8.31
CA THR A 44 10.88 4.58 -9.04
C THR A 44 9.75 5.46 -9.55
N ILE A 45 9.10 5.06 -10.64
CA ILE A 45 7.96 5.76 -11.23
C ILE A 45 6.90 4.75 -11.66
N LYS A 46 5.63 5.09 -11.43
CA LYS A 46 4.46 4.31 -11.83
C LYS A 46 3.35 5.26 -12.26
N CYS A 47 2.58 4.87 -13.27
CA CYS A 47 1.44 5.64 -13.77
C CYS A 47 0.16 4.84 -13.54
N ASN A 48 -0.95 5.54 -13.29
CA ASN A 48 -2.26 4.90 -13.24
C ASN A 48 -2.76 4.53 -14.65
N ASN A 49 -3.85 3.77 -14.73
CA ASN A 49 -4.42 3.29 -16.00
C ASN A 49 -4.99 4.40 -16.90
N LYS A 50 -5.27 5.60 -16.36
CA LYS A 50 -5.79 6.75 -17.11
C LYS A 50 -4.69 7.68 -17.62
N GLY A 51 -3.46 7.55 -17.14
CA GLY A 51 -2.37 8.46 -17.50
C GLY A 51 -2.38 9.79 -16.75
N ASN A 52 -3.39 10.03 -15.90
CA ASN A 52 -3.61 11.34 -15.29
C ASN A 52 -3.05 11.49 -13.87
N LYS A 53 -2.46 10.41 -13.33
CA LYS A 53 -1.72 10.42 -12.06
C LYS A 53 -0.44 9.61 -12.23
N VAL A 54 0.68 10.25 -11.91
CA VAL A 54 2.01 9.64 -11.95
C VAL A 54 2.61 9.68 -10.57
N SER A 55 2.79 8.52 -9.98
CA SER A 55 3.41 8.35 -8.66
C SER A 55 4.90 8.06 -8.78
N PHE A 56 5.72 8.59 -7.88
CA PHE A 56 7.15 8.29 -7.84
C PHE A 56 7.69 8.33 -6.41
N SER A 57 8.71 7.49 -6.17
CA SER A 57 9.54 7.59 -4.97
C SER A 57 10.86 8.27 -5.30
N ALA A 58 11.47 8.91 -4.30
CA ALA A 58 12.73 9.61 -4.46
C ALA A 58 13.84 9.01 -3.59
N ARG A 59 15.08 9.39 -3.89
CA ARG A 59 16.28 9.06 -3.13
C ARG A 59 17.18 10.28 -3.00
N ILE A 60 17.90 10.36 -1.89
CA ILE A 60 18.82 11.45 -1.57
C ILE A 60 20.24 10.92 -1.74
N LYS A 61 21.08 11.69 -2.44
CA LYS A 61 22.50 11.35 -2.59
C LYS A 61 23.25 11.73 -1.31
N THR A 62 24.01 10.80 -0.78
CA THR A 62 24.88 10.96 0.39
C THR A 62 26.34 10.71 -0.01
N LYS A 63 27.28 10.91 0.92
CA LYS A 63 28.71 10.63 0.66
C LYS A 63 28.99 9.15 0.36
N THR A 64 28.18 8.24 0.92
CA THR A 64 28.40 6.78 0.85
C THR A 64 27.46 6.06 -0.10
N GLY A 65 26.51 6.76 -0.74
CA GLY A 65 25.56 6.16 -1.67
C GLY A 65 24.22 6.90 -1.73
N PHE A 66 23.14 6.17 -1.95
CA PHE A 66 21.78 6.72 -1.97
C PHE A 66 20.96 6.17 -0.81
N ILE A 67 20.19 7.04 -0.18
CA ILE A 67 19.18 6.68 0.81
C ILE A 67 17.78 6.97 0.26
N HIS A 68 16.78 6.19 0.66
CA HIS A 68 15.40 6.42 0.27
C HIS A 68 14.86 7.70 0.93
N ASP A 69 14.13 8.50 0.15
CA ASP A 69 13.32 9.57 0.70
C ASP A 69 12.10 8.98 1.39
N SER A 70 11.65 9.60 2.49
CA SER A 70 10.49 9.12 3.25
C SER A 70 9.16 9.44 2.56
N SER A 71 9.15 10.23 1.48
CA SER A 71 7.93 10.66 0.82
C SER A 71 7.60 9.84 -0.44
N LEU A 72 6.31 9.55 -0.62
CA LEU A 72 5.74 9.15 -1.91
C LEU A 72 5.07 10.37 -2.55
N TYR A 73 5.37 10.62 -3.81
CA TYR A 73 4.86 11.76 -4.55
C TYR A 73 3.84 11.29 -5.58
N VAL A 74 2.83 12.11 -5.84
CA VAL A 74 1.86 11.91 -6.91
C VAL A 74 1.74 13.21 -7.69
N TRP A 75 2.11 13.16 -8.96
CA TRP A 75 1.92 14.24 -9.91
C TRP A 75 0.59 14.07 -10.63
N ASP A 76 -0.27 15.09 -10.53
CA ASP A 76 -1.48 15.25 -11.30
C ASP A 76 -1.15 15.91 -12.65
N THR A 77 -1.31 15.17 -13.75
CA THR A 77 -0.92 15.68 -15.07
C THR A 77 -1.88 16.74 -15.61
N GLU A 78 -3.14 16.73 -15.15
CA GLU A 78 -4.18 17.67 -15.60
C GLU A 78 -4.09 18.97 -14.81
N LYS A 79 -3.97 18.88 -13.48
CA LYS A 79 -3.82 20.05 -12.61
C LYS A 79 -2.39 20.61 -12.59
N ASN A 80 -1.43 19.81 -13.04
CA ASN A 80 0.00 20.08 -12.94
C ASN A 80 0.45 20.41 -11.51
N VAL A 81 -0.05 19.65 -10.53
CA VAL A 81 0.28 19.77 -9.11
C VAL A 81 0.94 18.50 -8.64
N VAL A 82 1.96 18.62 -7.78
CA VAL A 82 2.60 17.47 -7.13
C VAL A 82 2.20 17.43 -5.66
N SER A 83 1.41 16.44 -5.33
CA SER A 83 1.06 16.05 -3.98
C SER A 83 2.14 15.15 -3.40
N ARG A 84 2.32 15.15 -2.08
CA ARG A 84 3.17 14.16 -1.41
C ARG A 84 2.62 13.71 -0.08
N PHE A 85 2.92 12.47 0.27
CA PHE A 85 2.71 11.91 1.60
C PHE A 85 4.06 11.51 2.20
N ASP A 86 4.38 11.99 3.39
CA ASP A 86 5.60 11.69 4.11
C ASP A 86 5.39 10.56 5.13
N PHE A 87 6.03 9.41 4.91
CA PHE A 87 5.94 8.24 5.77
C PHE A 87 6.77 8.37 7.05
N ALA A 88 7.68 9.35 7.16
CA ALA A 88 8.40 9.60 8.40
C ALA A 88 7.48 10.30 9.40
N THR A 89 6.75 11.32 8.95
CA THR A 89 5.86 12.13 9.80
C THR A 89 4.40 11.65 9.81
N GLY A 90 3.99 10.88 8.79
CA GLY A 90 2.60 10.47 8.58
C GLY A 90 1.73 11.59 8.00
N GLN A 91 2.31 12.64 7.43
CA GLN A 91 1.58 13.84 6.99
C GLN A 91 1.57 14.00 5.46
N GLY A 92 0.47 14.48 4.90
CA GLY A 92 0.34 14.85 3.48
C GLY A 92 0.46 16.36 3.30
N ILE A 93 1.05 16.82 2.19
CA ILE A 93 1.14 18.26 1.87
C ILE A 93 -0.22 18.86 1.48
N ASP A 94 -1.11 18.06 0.89
CA ASP A 94 -2.42 18.53 0.42
C ASP A 94 -3.46 18.66 1.54
N GLN A 95 -3.07 18.30 2.77
CA GLN A 95 -3.91 18.56 3.94
C GLN A 95 -3.76 20.05 4.27
N GLU A 96 -4.69 20.87 3.78
CA GLU A 96 -5.12 22.01 4.58
C GLU A 96 -5.39 21.44 5.99
N ASN A 97 -4.81 22.06 7.01
CA ASN A 97 -4.85 21.62 8.41
C ASN A 97 -6.30 21.65 8.96
N ASP A 98 -7.18 20.82 8.42
CA ASP A 98 -8.51 20.62 8.91
C ASP A 98 -8.40 19.64 10.08
N ALA A 99 -8.26 20.21 11.28
CA ALA A 99 -8.07 19.49 12.55
C ALA A 99 -9.19 18.48 12.87
N SER A 100 -10.26 18.46 12.08
CA SER A 100 -11.41 17.56 12.22
C SER A 100 -11.14 16.13 11.70
N CYS A 101 -10.22 15.94 10.75
CA CYS A 101 -9.92 14.62 10.20
C CYS A 101 -8.51 14.17 10.57
N THR A 102 -8.39 13.46 11.70
CA THR A 102 -7.12 12.80 12.06
C THR A 102 -6.72 11.86 10.93
N ASN A 103 -5.57 12.09 10.28
CA ASN A 103 -5.00 11.19 9.27
C ASN A 103 -4.59 9.85 9.92
N GLN A 104 -5.56 8.95 10.08
CA GLN A 104 -5.40 7.68 10.79
C GLN A 104 -4.38 6.78 10.12
N PHE A 105 -4.31 6.82 8.79
CA PHE A 105 -3.30 6.12 8.02
C PHE A 105 -1.89 6.54 8.46
N GLY A 106 -1.64 7.86 8.48
CA GLY A 106 -0.36 8.44 8.88
C GLY A 106 0.14 8.03 10.26
N GLN A 107 -0.75 7.92 11.25
CA GLN A 107 -0.37 7.49 12.60
C GLN A 107 0.16 6.06 12.64
N VAL A 108 -0.33 5.17 11.77
CA VAL A 108 0.11 3.76 11.79
C VAL A 108 1.41 3.58 11.02
N ILE A 109 1.61 4.36 9.96
CA ILE A 109 2.76 4.20 9.06
C ILE A 109 3.97 5.08 9.41
N ASN A 110 3.84 6.05 10.32
CA ASN A 110 4.91 6.98 10.68
C ASN A 110 6.24 6.29 11.06
N GLY A 111 7.35 7.03 10.92
CA GLY A 111 8.71 6.52 11.13
C GLY A 111 9.20 5.55 10.06
N ARG A 112 8.58 5.52 8.87
CA ARG A 112 8.94 4.61 7.77
C ARG A 112 9.25 5.35 6.47
N TYR A 113 9.57 4.60 5.42
CA TYR A 113 9.76 5.11 4.07
C TYR A 113 9.20 4.10 3.04
N PRO A 114 8.70 4.57 1.89
CA PRO A 114 8.18 3.70 0.85
C PRO A 114 9.32 3.02 0.09
N VAL A 115 9.30 1.69 0.05
CA VAL A 115 10.23 0.89 -0.76
C VAL A 115 9.65 0.67 -2.15
N GLN A 116 8.39 0.24 -2.22
CA GLN A 116 7.67 -0.07 -3.45
C GLN A 116 6.19 0.29 -3.31
N HIS A 117 5.56 0.61 -4.43
CA HIS A 117 4.13 0.89 -4.52
C HIS A 117 3.58 0.44 -5.88
N MET A 118 2.27 0.23 -5.94
CA MET A 118 1.54 -0.10 -7.16
C MET A 118 0.17 0.56 -7.19
N TRP A 119 -0.28 0.93 -8.38
CA TRP A 119 -1.68 1.31 -8.61
C TRP A 119 -2.51 0.02 -8.72
N VAL A 120 -3.58 -0.07 -7.95
CA VAL A 120 -4.53 -1.19 -8.05
C VAL A 120 -5.55 -0.90 -9.15
N LYS A 121 -5.73 -1.87 -10.04
CA LYS A 121 -6.66 -1.76 -11.17
C LYS A 121 -8.05 -2.30 -10.82
N GLU A 122 -8.07 -3.33 -9.99
CA GLU A 122 -9.26 -4.08 -9.61
C GLU A 122 -10.27 -3.20 -8.88
N ASP A 123 -9.80 -2.41 -7.90
CA ASP A 123 -10.66 -1.52 -7.11
C ASP A 123 -9.92 -0.26 -6.64
N PRO A 124 -10.37 0.95 -7.01
CA PRO A 124 -9.74 2.21 -6.60
C PRO A 124 -9.91 2.54 -5.11
N ARG A 125 -10.83 1.86 -4.40
CA ARG A 125 -11.05 2.01 -2.95
C ARG A 125 -9.95 1.32 -2.13
N MET A 126 -9.15 0.46 -2.77
CA MET A 126 -8.13 -0.34 -2.10
C MET A 126 -6.93 0.54 -1.72
N ILE A 127 -6.71 0.68 -0.41
CA ILE A 127 -5.45 1.17 0.16
C ILE A 127 -5.02 0.17 1.21
N ASP A 128 -3.87 -0.46 1.00
CA ASP A 128 -3.27 -1.39 1.96
C ASP A 128 -1.75 -1.29 1.87
N TYR A 129 -1.08 -1.67 2.95
CA TYR A 129 0.35 -1.61 3.10
C TYR A 129 0.83 -2.80 3.91
N PHE A 130 2.10 -3.15 3.74
CA PHE A 130 2.76 -4.09 4.62
C PHE A 130 4.22 -3.69 4.78
N ILE A 131 4.81 -4.12 5.89
CA ILE A 131 6.25 -3.97 6.10
C ILE A 131 6.92 -5.11 5.36
N LEU A 132 7.81 -4.76 4.42
CA LEU A 132 8.64 -5.71 3.69
C LEU A 132 9.61 -6.36 4.68
N GLN A 133 9.63 -7.69 4.74
CA GLN A 133 10.52 -8.44 5.61
C GLN A 133 11.89 -8.66 4.96
N GLU A 134 12.90 -9.02 5.75
CA GLU A 134 14.28 -9.15 5.27
C GLU A 134 14.45 -10.25 4.20
N ASP A 135 13.63 -11.29 4.25
CA ASP A 135 13.59 -12.39 3.29
C ASP A 135 12.82 -12.05 2.01
N GLN A 136 12.15 -10.90 1.96
CA GLN A 136 11.39 -10.44 0.79
C GLN A 136 12.24 -9.47 -0.03
N ALA A 137 12.25 -9.70 -1.35
CA ALA A 137 12.97 -8.88 -2.31
C ALA A 137 12.06 -7.79 -2.91
N ASN A 138 10.96 -8.20 -3.55
CA ASN A 138 10.12 -7.30 -4.36
C ASN A 138 8.63 -7.66 -4.30
N LEU A 139 7.77 -6.67 -4.42
CA LEU A 139 6.34 -6.80 -4.70
C LEU A 139 6.15 -6.97 -6.23
N LEU A 140 5.69 -8.15 -6.63
CA LEU A 140 5.47 -8.52 -8.03
C LEU A 140 4.11 -8.07 -8.54
N GLY A 141 3.08 -8.16 -7.69
CA GLY A 141 1.72 -7.93 -8.11
C GLY A 141 0.73 -7.95 -6.96
N VAL A 142 -0.47 -7.46 -7.27
CA VAL A 142 -1.64 -7.48 -6.39
C VAL A 142 -2.77 -8.14 -7.16
N LYS A 143 -3.48 -9.07 -6.51
CA LYS A 143 -4.79 -9.55 -6.94
C LYS A 143 -5.62 -9.71 -5.69
N ILE A 144 -6.55 -8.78 -5.45
CA ILE A 144 -7.34 -8.75 -4.21
C ILE A 144 -7.91 -10.15 -3.92
N PRO A 145 -7.67 -10.73 -2.73
CA PRO A 145 -7.10 -10.12 -1.51
C PRO A 145 -5.59 -10.37 -1.26
N TYR A 146 -4.80 -10.67 -2.28
CA TYR A 146 -3.42 -11.14 -2.14
C TYR A 146 -2.38 -10.17 -2.73
N PHE A 147 -1.27 -10.04 -2.00
CA PHE A 147 0.02 -9.59 -2.52
C PHE A 147 0.84 -10.80 -2.99
N PHE A 148 1.58 -10.63 -4.07
CA PHE A 148 2.57 -11.59 -4.56
C PHE A 148 3.96 -10.99 -4.41
N LEU A 149 4.80 -11.63 -3.60
CA LEU A 149 6.12 -11.15 -3.21
C LEU A 149 7.19 -12.12 -3.73
N LEU A 150 8.26 -11.58 -4.27
CA LEU A 150 9.48 -12.32 -4.57
C LEU A 150 10.31 -12.45 -3.29
N LEU A 151 10.71 -13.66 -2.95
CA LEU A 151 11.62 -13.96 -1.85
C LEU A 151 13.08 -13.88 -2.32
N LYS A 152 13.97 -13.50 -1.41
CA LYS A 152 15.42 -13.57 -1.62
C LYS A 152 15.84 -15.04 -1.58
N SER A 153 16.75 -15.42 -2.48
CA SER A 153 17.40 -16.74 -2.40
C SER A 153 18.20 -16.81 -1.10
N LYS A 154 18.05 -17.90 -0.33
CA LYS A 154 18.94 -18.15 0.80
C LYS A 154 20.29 -18.64 0.26
N PRO A 155 21.42 -18.19 0.82
CA PRO A 155 22.75 -18.61 0.38
C PRO A 155 23.07 -20.08 0.70
N ASP A 156 22.35 -20.72 1.64
CA ASP A 156 22.64 -22.09 2.09
C ASP A 156 21.97 -23.20 1.22
N ASP A 157 21.38 -22.85 0.07
CA ASP A 157 20.69 -23.83 -0.80
C ASP A 157 21.64 -24.51 -1.81
N ASP A 158 22.94 -24.22 -1.74
CA ASP A 158 24.02 -24.90 -2.47
C ASP A 158 24.55 -26.13 -1.68
N SER A 159 23.66 -26.93 -1.09
CA SER A 159 24.06 -28.27 -0.65
C SER A 159 24.33 -29.12 -1.90
N GLU A 160 25.61 -29.36 -2.19
CA GLU A 160 26.08 -30.35 -3.16
C GLU A 160 25.63 -31.77 -2.76
N ASP A 161 24.36 -32.12 -3.01
CA ASP A 161 23.90 -33.50 -2.92
C ASP A 161 24.11 -34.20 -4.27
N PHE A 162 25.29 -34.83 -4.38
CA PHE A 162 25.60 -35.84 -5.39
C PHE A 162 24.77 -37.11 -5.17
N ALA A 163 23.45 -37.09 -5.43
CA ALA A 163 22.69 -38.33 -5.56
C ALA A 163 21.33 -38.16 -6.28
N LYS A 164 21.29 -38.59 -7.55
CA LYS A 164 20.19 -39.23 -8.32
C LYS A 164 19.93 -38.56 -9.69
N PRO A 165 20.16 -39.26 -10.82
CA PRO A 165 20.09 -38.66 -12.16
C PRO A 165 18.70 -38.27 -12.67
N ASN A 166 17.60 -38.64 -11.99
CA ASN A 166 16.23 -38.55 -12.55
C ASN A 166 15.20 -37.85 -11.65
N ALA A 167 15.62 -37.03 -10.69
CA ALA A 167 14.70 -36.13 -10.02
C ALA A 167 14.63 -34.81 -10.79
N VAL A 168 13.51 -34.53 -11.47
CA VAL A 168 13.19 -33.17 -11.94
C VAL A 168 13.19 -32.29 -10.70
N LYS A 169 14.25 -31.49 -10.51
CA LYS A 169 14.34 -30.52 -9.42
C LYS A 169 13.14 -29.60 -9.56
N GLY A 170 12.12 -29.80 -8.72
CA GLY A 170 10.98 -28.89 -8.65
C GLY A 170 11.53 -27.51 -8.32
N HIS A 171 11.38 -26.55 -9.24
CA HIS A 171 11.78 -25.17 -8.97
C HIS A 171 11.10 -24.72 -7.68
N LYS A 172 11.88 -24.43 -6.62
CA LYS A 172 11.33 -23.83 -5.41
C LYS A 172 10.68 -22.51 -5.82
N SER A 173 9.37 -22.38 -5.62
CA SER A 173 8.66 -21.14 -5.92
C SER A 173 9.22 -20.03 -5.03
N LEU A 174 9.98 -19.11 -5.63
CA LEU A 174 10.45 -17.88 -4.98
C LEU A 174 9.33 -16.85 -4.82
N VAL A 175 8.08 -17.21 -5.13
CA VAL A 175 6.91 -16.32 -5.01
C VAL A 175 6.11 -16.71 -3.78
N GLN A 176 6.02 -15.78 -2.83
CA GLN A 176 5.16 -15.85 -1.66
C GLN A 176 3.83 -15.13 -1.93
N ARG A 177 2.72 -15.79 -1.59
CA ARG A 177 1.39 -15.17 -1.55
C ARG A 177 1.11 -14.70 -0.12
N LYS A 178 0.79 -13.42 0.06
CA LYS A 178 0.47 -12.81 1.36
C LYS A 178 -0.93 -12.21 1.34
N THR A 179 -1.79 -12.59 2.28
CA THR A 179 -3.13 -12.00 2.40
C THR A 179 -3.05 -10.57 2.92
N MET A 180 -3.85 -9.68 2.31
CA MET A 180 -4.11 -8.31 2.78
C MET A 180 -4.68 -8.29 4.19
N GLN A 181 -4.32 -7.30 5.01
CA GLN A 181 -4.61 -7.32 6.44
C GLN A 181 -6.12 -7.43 6.73
N ASN A 182 -6.95 -6.75 5.93
CA ASN A 182 -8.40 -6.72 6.10
C ASN A 182 -9.11 -7.98 5.61
N PHE A 183 -8.40 -8.88 4.93
CA PHE A 183 -8.96 -10.09 4.32
C PHE A 183 -8.46 -11.39 4.96
N ILE A 184 -7.65 -11.32 6.01
CA ILE A 184 -7.18 -12.50 6.74
C ILE A 184 -8.37 -13.24 7.34
N GLY A 185 -8.55 -14.51 6.94
CA GLY A 185 -9.69 -15.34 7.34
C GLY A 185 -10.97 -15.07 6.55
N LEU A 186 -10.88 -14.30 5.47
CA LEU A 186 -11.99 -13.88 4.59
C LEU A 186 -11.66 -14.07 3.10
N GLU A 187 -10.62 -14.85 2.82
CA GLU A 187 -10.07 -15.05 1.49
C GLU A 187 -11.09 -15.64 0.51
N ASP A 188 -11.91 -16.57 1.00
CA ASP A 188 -12.87 -17.35 0.21
C ASP A 188 -14.31 -16.86 0.31
N TYR A 189 -14.53 -15.71 0.97
CA TYR A 189 -15.87 -15.14 1.13
C TYR A 189 -16.44 -14.62 -0.21
N ASP A 190 -17.76 -14.48 -0.21
CA ASP A 190 -18.54 -13.97 -1.32
C ASP A 190 -18.18 -12.52 -1.67
N LYS A 191 -18.52 -12.12 -2.90
CA LYS A 191 -18.20 -10.80 -3.43
C LYS A 191 -18.84 -9.68 -2.59
N THR A 192 -20.04 -9.88 -2.05
CA THR A 192 -20.74 -8.85 -1.27
C THR A 192 -20.02 -8.57 0.04
N THR A 193 -19.55 -9.61 0.74
CA THR A 193 -18.71 -9.42 1.93
C THR A 193 -17.38 -8.73 1.61
N LYS A 194 -16.72 -9.10 0.50
CA LYS A 194 -15.48 -8.45 0.06
C LYS A 194 -15.69 -6.97 -0.30
N ASP A 195 -16.78 -6.64 -0.98
CA ASP A 195 -17.15 -5.26 -1.32
C ASP A 195 -17.46 -4.42 -0.07
N ALA A 196 -18.13 -5.02 0.92
CA ALA A 196 -18.38 -4.38 2.22
C ALA A 196 -17.08 -4.04 2.96
N LEU A 197 -16.09 -4.94 2.95
CA LEU A 197 -14.77 -4.70 3.55
C LEU A 197 -13.97 -3.63 2.80
N LEU A 198 -14.07 -3.57 1.47
CA LEU A 198 -13.43 -2.52 0.68
C LEU A 198 -14.04 -1.15 0.97
N ASN A 199 -15.37 -1.07 1.02
CA ASN A 199 -16.08 0.15 1.44
C ASN A 199 -15.68 0.59 2.85
N PHE A 200 -15.61 -0.37 3.79
CA PHE A 200 -15.14 -0.10 5.13
C PHE A 200 -13.74 0.50 5.14
N SER A 201 -12.79 -0.17 4.48
CA SER A 201 -11.40 0.27 4.43
C SER A 201 -11.27 1.68 3.86
N TYR A 202 -12.06 1.98 2.83
CA TYR A 202 -12.11 3.31 2.22
C TYR A 202 -12.67 4.36 3.17
N PHE A 203 -13.89 4.17 3.68
CA PHE A 203 -14.53 5.14 4.57
C PHE A 203 -13.73 5.34 5.87
N PHE A 204 -13.13 4.26 6.38
CA PHE A 204 -12.23 4.31 7.52
C PHE A 204 -10.98 5.16 7.22
N ALA A 205 -10.37 5.01 6.04
CA ALA A 205 -9.20 5.78 5.63
C ALA A 205 -9.51 7.27 5.40
N VAL A 206 -10.71 7.59 4.90
CA VAL A 206 -11.16 8.97 4.64
C VAL A 206 -11.64 9.68 5.92
N GLY A 207 -11.92 8.95 7.00
CA GLY A 207 -12.42 9.52 8.25
C GLY A 207 -13.95 9.51 8.40
N CYS A 208 -14.67 9.00 7.41
CA CYS A 208 -16.14 8.89 7.39
C CYS A 208 -16.59 7.63 8.16
N PHE A 209 -16.58 7.71 9.48
CA PHE A 209 -16.74 6.51 10.32
C PHE A 209 -18.15 5.93 10.27
N ASP A 210 -19.18 6.76 10.17
CA ASP A 210 -20.57 6.31 10.12
C ASP A 210 -20.83 5.43 8.89
N GLU A 211 -20.36 5.86 7.73
CA GLU A 211 -20.43 5.10 6.48
C GLU A 211 -19.57 3.82 6.55
N ALA A 212 -18.39 3.90 7.20
CA ALA A 212 -17.58 2.71 7.45
C ALA A 212 -18.39 1.68 8.26
N PHE A 213 -19.02 2.09 9.35
CA PHE A 213 -19.85 1.20 10.17
C PHE A 213 -21.03 0.61 9.41
N LEU A 214 -21.73 1.42 8.62
CA LEU A 214 -22.84 0.95 7.79
C LEU A 214 -22.38 -0.11 6.78
N ALA A 215 -21.18 0.06 6.19
CA ALA A 215 -20.63 -0.88 5.22
C ALA A 215 -20.43 -2.30 5.77
N ILE A 216 -20.09 -2.44 7.06
CA ILE A 216 -19.79 -3.75 7.69
C ILE A 216 -20.86 -4.27 8.63
N LYS A 217 -21.91 -3.48 8.89
CA LYS A 217 -22.93 -3.82 9.91
C LYS A 217 -23.55 -5.19 9.68
N ALA A 218 -23.73 -5.57 8.42
CA ALA A 218 -24.31 -6.85 7.98
C ALA A 218 -23.37 -8.06 8.13
N ILE A 219 -22.05 -7.83 8.29
CA ILE A 219 -21.07 -8.90 8.41
C ILE A 219 -21.15 -9.52 9.82
N LYS A 220 -21.34 -10.84 9.87
CA LYS A 220 -21.48 -11.61 11.12
C LYS A 220 -20.20 -12.34 11.56
N SER A 221 -19.17 -12.36 10.72
CA SER A 221 -17.96 -13.16 10.98
C SER A 221 -17.09 -12.53 12.07
N GLU A 222 -16.79 -13.31 13.11
CA GLU A 222 -16.01 -12.90 14.28
C GLU A 222 -14.58 -12.44 13.92
N SER A 223 -13.98 -13.06 12.89
CA SER A 223 -12.63 -12.72 12.41
C SER A 223 -12.55 -11.30 11.85
N VAL A 224 -13.62 -10.83 11.19
CA VAL A 224 -13.73 -9.45 10.66
C VAL A 224 -13.70 -8.45 11.80
N TRP A 225 -14.54 -8.68 12.81
CA TRP A 225 -14.67 -7.82 13.97
C TRP A 225 -13.39 -7.82 14.81
N HIS A 226 -12.68 -8.96 14.89
CA HIS A 226 -11.36 -9.03 15.54
C HIS A 226 -10.30 -8.21 14.79
N ASN A 227 -10.21 -8.37 13.46
CA ASN A 227 -9.27 -7.61 12.63
C ASN A 227 -9.57 -6.09 12.70
N MET A 228 -10.84 -5.72 12.73
CA MET A 228 -11.25 -4.34 12.90
C MET A 228 -10.93 -3.80 14.30
N ALA A 229 -11.18 -4.56 15.36
CA ALA A 229 -10.81 -4.17 16.72
C ALA A 229 -9.31 -3.88 16.79
N ARG A 230 -8.48 -4.75 16.20
CA ARG A 230 -7.03 -4.57 16.09
C ARG A 230 -6.66 -3.27 15.35
N MET A 231 -7.33 -2.97 14.24
CA MET A 231 -7.12 -1.72 13.50
C MET A 231 -7.48 -0.50 14.34
N CYS A 232 -8.62 -0.54 15.03
CA CYS A 232 -9.09 0.57 15.87
C CYS A 232 -8.15 0.82 17.07
N VAL A 233 -7.56 -0.22 17.65
CA VAL A 233 -6.51 -0.07 18.68
C VAL A 233 -5.26 0.56 18.08
N LYS A 234 -4.78 0.08 16.93
CA LYS A 234 -3.59 0.64 16.25
C LYS A 234 -3.78 2.11 15.85
N THR A 235 -4.99 2.51 15.48
CA THR A 235 -5.32 3.89 15.10
C THR A 235 -5.82 4.74 16.27
N LYS A 236 -5.72 4.23 17.51
CA LYS A 236 -6.14 4.91 18.75
C LYS A 236 -7.62 5.31 18.79
N ARG A 237 -8.48 4.64 18.02
CA ARG A 237 -9.94 4.84 18.04
C ARG A 237 -10.62 3.83 18.97
N LEU A 238 -10.40 4.03 20.26
CA LEU A 238 -10.77 3.07 21.30
C LEU A 238 -12.29 2.95 21.50
N ASP A 239 -13.04 4.00 21.17
CA ASP A 239 -14.51 4.04 21.13
C ASP A 239 -15.08 2.99 20.18
N VAL A 240 -14.55 2.92 18.95
CA VAL A 240 -14.96 1.94 17.94
C VAL A 240 -14.42 0.56 18.30
N ALA A 241 -13.17 0.47 18.79
CA ALA A 241 -12.60 -0.80 19.23
C ALA A 241 -13.50 -1.52 20.25
N LYS A 242 -14.11 -0.78 21.19
CA LYS A 242 -15.04 -1.32 22.18
C LYS A 242 -16.29 -1.94 21.53
N ILE A 243 -16.86 -1.29 20.51
CA ILE A 243 -18.02 -1.80 19.77
C ILE A 243 -17.64 -3.10 19.04
N CYS A 244 -16.44 -3.14 18.44
CA CYS A 244 -15.97 -4.31 17.71
C CYS A 244 -15.82 -5.54 18.61
N VAL A 245 -15.29 -5.34 19.83
CA VAL A 245 -15.14 -6.39 20.83
C VAL A 245 -16.50 -6.81 21.40
N GLY A 246 -17.41 -5.86 21.65
CA GLY A 246 -18.74 -6.14 22.20
C GLY A 246 -19.59 -7.03 21.28
N LYS A 247 -19.46 -6.88 19.96
CA LYS A 247 -20.17 -7.73 18.98
C LYS A 247 -19.64 -9.17 18.92
N ASN A 248 -18.40 -9.40 19.35
CA ASN A 248 -17.74 -10.72 19.35
C ASN A 248 -17.97 -11.53 20.65
N GLY A 249 -18.75 -11.03 21.61
CA GLY A 249 -18.99 -11.75 22.87
C GLY A 249 -17.76 -11.95 23.77
N ALA A 250 -16.58 -11.49 23.36
CA ALA A 250 -15.35 -11.60 24.13
C ALA A 250 -15.26 -10.51 25.21
N TYR A 251 -15.93 -10.76 26.34
CA TYR A 251 -15.91 -9.93 27.56
C TYR A 251 -14.48 -9.63 28.10
N ILE A 252 -13.47 -10.41 27.65
CA ILE A 252 -12.12 -10.47 28.21
C ILE A 252 -11.20 -9.31 27.76
N CYS A 253 -11.47 -8.62 26.64
CA CYS A 253 -10.64 -7.48 26.19
C CYS A 253 -10.98 -6.14 26.87
N SER A 254 -12.09 -6.06 27.62
CA SER A 254 -12.50 -4.85 28.32
C SER A 254 -11.49 -4.41 29.39
N GLN A 255 -10.88 -5.35 30.11
CA GLN A 255 -9.88 -5.08 31.17
C GLN A 255 -8.51 -4.65 30.63
N GLY A 256 -8.17 -4.98 29.37
CA GLY A 256 -6.94 -4.53 28.73
C GLY A 256 -7.00 -3.07 28.26
N LEU A 257 -8.18 -2.63 27.81
CA LEU A 257 -8.41 -1.26 27.33
C LEU A 257 -8.40 -0.21 28.45
N GLU A 258 -8.74 -0.59 29.69
CA GLU A 258 -8.65 0.32 30.84
C GLU A 258 -7.20 0.61 31.25
N LYS A 259 -6.27 -0.31 31.02
CA LYS A 259 -4.84 -0.10 31.31
C LYS A 259 -4.12 0.80 30.31
N CYS A 260 -4.65 0.97 29.10
CA CYS A 260 -4.11 1.92 28.10
C CYS A 260 -4.65 3.35 28.27
N ARG A 261 -5.46 3.60 29.31
CA ARG A 261 -6.01 4.92 29.65
C ARG A 261 -5.14 5.71 30.63
N ALA A 262 -4.02 5.12 31.07
CA ALA A 262 -3.02 5.73 31.95
C ALA A 262 -1.73 6.02 31.19
#